data_AF-A0A7Y3V151-F1
#
_entry.id   AF-A0A7Y3V151-F1
#
_cell.length_a   1.000
_cell.length_b   1.000
_cell.length_c   1.000
_cell.angle_alpha   90.00
_cell.angle_beta   90.00
_cell.angle_gamma   90.00
#
_symmetry.space_group_name_H-M   'P 1'
#
loop_
_entity.id
_entity.type
_entity.pdbx_description
1 polymer ?
#
loop_
_entity_poly.entity_id
_entity_poly.type
_entity_poly.pdbx_seq_one_letter_code
_entity_poly.pdbx_strand_id
1 'polypeptide(L)'
;SVTEGGEITYTITLTNKDGLLINNHGALTFTLSDGKTVITVPANGTTGSVTVIAPDNVYTGTNDPVVKSIATVEGVDVDKFEK
;
A
#
# COMPACT_ATOMS: atom_id res chain seq x y z
N SER A 1 -17.81 4.89 2.22
CA SER A 1 -17.55 3.91 3.29
C SER A 1 -17.47 2.54 2.66
N VAL A 2 -16.68 1.63 3.23
CA VAL A 2 -16.69 0.21 2.87
C VAL A 2 -17.60 -0.50 3.89
N THR A 3 -18.36 -1.50 3.46
CA THR A 3 -19.16 -2.34 4.36
C THR A 3 -18.24 -3.19 5.24
N GLU A 4 -18.67 -3.53 6.45
CA GLU A 4 -18.01 -4.57 7.26
C GLU A 4 -17.82 -5.85 6.45
N GLY A 5 -16.65 -6.48 6.58
CA GLY A 5 -16.29 -7.65 5.77
C GLY A 5 -16.12 -7.37 4.27
N GLY A 6 -16.32 -6.13 3.81
CA GLY A 6 -16.09 -5.72 2.44
C GLY A 6 -14.61 -5.61 2.09
N GLU A 7 -14.30 -5.47 0.81
CA GLU A 7 -12.91 -5.40 0.33
C GLU A 7 -12.36 -3.97 0.34
N ILE A 8 -11.08 -3.86 0.71
CA ILE A 8 -10.29 -2.65 0.58
C ILE A 8 -9.05 -2.98 -0.26
N THR A 9 -8.94 -2.35 -1.42
CA THR A 9 -7.74 -2.47 -2.28
C THR A 9 -6.82 -1.28 -2.07
N TYR A 10 -5.60 -1.54 -1.63
CA TYR A 10 -4.52 -0.56 -1.59
C TYR A 10 -3.68 -0.68 -2.85
N THR A 11 -3.41 0.45 -3.50
CA THR A 11 -2.57 0.53 -4.70
C THR A 11 -1.43 1.51 -4.47
N ILE A 12 -0.21 1.07 -4.72
CA ILE A 12 0.98 1.92 -4.80
C ILE A 12 1.24 2.22 -6.27
N THR A 13 1.52 3.48 -6.59
CA THR A 13 1.98 3.93 -7.90
C THR A 13 3.25 4.75 -7.74
N LEU A 14 4.30 4.39 -8.47
CA LEU A 14 5.59 5.07 -8.41
C LEU A 14 5.65 6.19 -9.44
N THR A 15 5.80 7.42 -8.97
CA THR A 15 5.93 8.62 -9.82
C THR A 15 7.09 9.49 -9.36
N ASN A 16 7.67 10.26 -10.28
CA ASN A 16 8.64 11.30 -9.94
C ASN A 16 7.92 12.63 -9.57
N LYS A 17 8.70 13.65 -9.19
CA LYS A 17 8.18 15.00 -8.87
C LYS A 17 7.34 15.65 -9.98
N ASP A 18 7.50 15.22 -11.23
CA ASP A 18 6.78 15.74 -12.39
C ASP A 18 5.53 14.87 -12.71
N GLY A 19 5.22 13.87 -11.88
CA GLY A 19 4.08 12.95 -12.05
C GLY A 19 4.30 11.85 -13.08
N LEU A 20 5.51 11.70 -13.63
CA LEU A 20 5.82 10.66 -14.60
C LEU A 20 6.09 9.33 -13.90
N LEU A 21 5.61 8.24 -14.50
CA LEU A 21 5.80 6.89 -13.96
C LEU A 21 7.29 6.50 -13.93
N ILE A 22 7.70 5.83 -12.86
CA ILE A 22 9.06 5.29 -12.70
C ILE A 22 9.01 3.77 -12.87
N ASN A 23 9.89 3.22 -13.73
CA ASN A 23 9.93 1.79 -14.05
C ASN A 23 11.35 1.25 -14.29
N ASN A 24 12.39 1.91 -13.76
CA ASN A 24 13.78 1.45 -13.83
C ASN A 24 14.36 1.29 -12.41
N HIS A 25 13.87 0.26 -11.73
CA HIS A 25 14.22 -0.05 -10.34
C HIS A 25 14.08 -1.56 -10.06
N GLY A 26 14.78 -2.06 -9.04
CA GLY A 26 14.56 -3.37 -8.44
C GLY A 26 13.18 -3.49 -7.76
N ALA A 27 12.79 -4.69 -7.33
CA ALA A 27 11.53 -4.87 -6.62
C ALA A 27 11.50 -4.05 -5.31
N LEU A 28 10.36 -3.41 -5.05
CA LEU A 28 10.12 -2.61 -3.85
C LEU A 28 8.95 -3.16 -3.06
N THR A 29 9.10 -3.20 -1.74
CA THR A 29 8.10 -3.69 -0.81
C THR A 29 7.69 -2.57 0.14
N PHE A 30 6.39 -2.29 0.20
CA PHE A 30 5.78 -1.26 1.02
C PHE A 30 4.98 -1.94 2.13
N THR A 31 5.25 -1.59 3.39
CA THR A 31 4.44 -2.04 4.52
C THR A 31 3.62 -0.88 5.04
N LEU A 32 2.30 -1.07 5.20
CA LEU A 32 1.44 -0.05 5.78
C LEU A 32 1.57 -0.01 7.32
N SER A 33 1.03 1.05 7.93
CA SER A 33 1.10 1.33 9.38
C SER A 33 0.50 0.28 10.31
N ASP A 34 -0.19 -0.72 9.79
CA ASP A 34 -0.63 -1.88 10.57
C ASP A 34 0.43 -2.98 10.73
N GLY A 35 1.58 -2.84 10.06
CA GLY A 35 2.68 -3.81 10.07
C GLY A 35 2.34 -5.14 9.39
N LYS A 36 1.18 -5.27 8.74
CA LYS A 36 0.68 -6.53 8.16
C LYS A 36 0.39 -6.42 6.68
N THR A 37 -0.12 -5.27 6.24
CA THR A 37 -0.48 -5.05 4.85
C THR A 37 0.78 -4.73 4.07
N VAL A 38 1.19 -5.67 3.22
CA VAL A 38 2.41 -5.59 2.40
C VAL A 38 2.02 -5.49 0.93
N ILE A 39 2.57 -4.49 0.24
CA ILE A 39 2.36 -4.27 -1.20
C ILE A 39 3.72 -4.33 -1.88
N THR A 40 3.85 -5.19 -2.89
CA THR A 40 5.07 -5.28 -3.70
C THR A 40 4.85 -4.65 -5.06
N VAL A 41 5.71 -3.71 -5.43
CA VAL A 41 5.86 -3.27 -6.82
C VAL A 41 7.01 -4.09 -7.42
N PRO A 42 6.74 -4.91 -8.46
CA PRO A 42 7.78 -5.75 -9.05
C PRO A 42 8.88 -4.90 -9.69
N ALA A 43 10.06 -5.50 -9.92
CA ALA A 43 11.14 -4.83 -10.64
C ALA A 43 10.65 -4.33 -12.00
N ASN A 44 10.98 -3.08 -12.33
CA ASN A 44 10.52 -2.37 -13.52
C ASN A 44 8.98 -2.18 -13.64
N GLY A 45 8.21 -2.48 -12.60
CA GLY A 45 6.78 -2.23 -12.55
C GLY A 45 6.46 -0.85 -12.01
N THR A 46 5.36 -0.24 -12.44
CA THR A 46 4.96 1.10 -11.98
C THR A 46 3.96 1.05 -10.82
N THR A 47 3.31 -0.10 -10.63
CA THR A 47 2.22 -0.28 -9.66
C THR A 47 2.30 -1.62 -8.95
N GLY A 48 1.78 -1.64 -7.72
CA GLY A 48 1.54 -2.84 -6.94
C GLY A 48 0.25 -2.68 -6.14
N SER A 49 -0.45 -3.78 -5.86
CA SER A 49 -1.71 -3.73 -5.11
C SER A 49 -1.89 -4.93 -4.19
N VAL A 50 -2.66 -4.72 -3.11
CA VAL A 50 -3.15 -5.78 -2.24
C VAL A 50 -4.59 -5.51 -1.86
N THR A 51 -5.37 -6.56 -1.72
CA THR A 51 -6.73 -6.49 -1.19
C THR A 51 -6.76 -7.08 0.21
N VAL A 52 -7.39 -6.36 1.14
CA VAL A 52 -7.66 -6.83 2.50
C VAL A 52 -9.16 -6.75 2.78
N ILE A 53 -9.60 -7.54 3.76
CA ILE A 53 -10.97 -7.47 4.24
C ILE A 53 -11.06 -6.35 5.29
N ALA A 54 -12.06 -5.48 5.14
CA ALA A 54 -12.42 -4.49 6.14
C ALA A 54 -12.75 -5.19 7.46
N PRO A 55 -12.29 -4.69 8.61
CA PRO A 55 -12.60 -5.29 9.90
C PRO A 55 -14.10 -5.54 10.05
N ASP A 56 -14.43 -6.74 10.52
CA ASP A 56 -15.79 -7.13 10.89
C ASP A 56 -15.91 -7.05 12.42
N ASN A 57 -17.05 -6.60 12.92
CA ASN A 57 -17.33 -6.54 14.35
C ASN A 57 -18.57 -7.38 14.68
N VAL A 58 -18.56 -8.06 15.82
CA VAL A 58 -19.65 -8.97 16.23
C VAL A 58 -20.83 -8.21 16.85
N TYR A 59 -20.65 -6.93 17.20
CA TYR A 59 -21.62 -6.11 17.93
C TYR A 59 -22.09 -4.94 17.08
N THR A 60 -23.40 -4.82 16.89
CA THR A 60 -24.01 -3.70 16.17
C THR A 60 -23.59 -2.35 16.78
N GLY A 61 -22.70 -1.64 16.09
CA GLY A 61 -22.07 -0.41 16.55
C GLY A 61 -21.36 0.33 15.41
N THR A 62 -20.78 1.49 15.71
CA THR A 62 -19.96 2.21 14.71
C THR A 62 -18.59 1.55 14.60
N ASN A 63 -18.15 1.23 13.39
CA ASN A 63 -16.79 0.73 13.15
C ASN A 63 -15.74 1.79 13.48
N ASP A 64 -14.62 1.33 14.02
CA ASP A 64 -13.41 2.13 14.06
C ASP A 64 -13.01 2.53 12.64
N PRO A 65 -12.55 3.79 12.45
CA PRO A 65 -12.12 4.24 11.13
C PRO A 65 -10.89 3.47 10.65
N VAL A 66 -10.90 3.09 9.37
CA VAL A 66 -9.71 2.52 8.73
C VAL A 66 -8.76 3.66 8.37
N VAL A 67 -7.65 3.78 9.10
CA VAL A 67 -6.59 4.75 8.84
C VAL A 67 -5.30 3.99 8.53
N LYS A 68 -4.70 4.27 7.37
CA LYS A 68 -3.43 3.67 6.93
C LYS A 68 -2.48 4.74 6.41
N SER A 69 -1.21 4.58 6.72
CA SER A 69 -0.11 5.29 6.09
C SER A 69 0.94 4.27 5.63
N ILE A 70 1.90 4.69 4.82
CA ILE A 70 3.10 3.90 4.58
C ILE A 70 3.95 3.96 5.85
N ALA A 71 4.43 2.81 6.31
CA ALA A 71 5.34 2.70 7.47
C ALA A 71 6.77 2.44 7.05
N THR A 72 6.98 1.50 6.13
CA THR A 72 8.31 1.19 5.59
C THR A 72 8.26 0.99 4.09
N VAL A 73 9.40 1.29 3.46
CA VAL A 73 9.70 0.93 2.08
C VAL A 73 11.06 0.25 2.09
N GLU A 74 11.15 -0.91 1.46
CA GLU A 74 12.39 -1.69 1.39
C GLU A 74 12.62 -2.19 -0.04
N GLY A 75 13.88 -2.40 -0.41
CA GLY A 75 14.26 -2.97 -1.70
C GLY A 75 15.64 -2.50 -2.17
N VAL A 76 16.18 -3.16 -3.20
CA VAL A 76 17.55 -2.92 -3.70
C VAL A 76 17.78 -1.47 -4.14
N ASP A 77 16.73 -0.82 -4.63
CA ASP A 77 16.79 0.51 -5.22
C ASP A 77 15.99 1.55 -4.41
N VAL A 78 15.66 1.26 -3.15
CA VAL A 78 14.83 2.16 -2.33
C VAL A 78 15.44 3.55 -2.18
N ASP A 79 16.78 3.63 -2.10
CA ASP A 79 17.53 4.89 -2.01
C ASP A 79 17.41 5.78 -3.27
N LYS A 80 16.86 5.25 -4.38
CA LYS A 80 16.59 6.04 -5.60
C LYS A 80 15.25 6.77 -5.57
N PHE A 81 14.37 6.42 -4.63
CA PHE A 81 13.01 6.99 -4.53
C PHE A 81 12.88 8.04 -3.44
N GLU A 82 13.85 8.16 -2.53
CA GLU A 82 13.85 9.21 -1.50
C GLU A 82 15.22 9.85 -1.26
N LYS A 83 15.22 11.19 -1.30
CA LYS A 83 15.69 12.05 -0.22
C LYS A 83 14.85 13.32 -0.15
#